data_AF-A0AAI8QGY8-F1
#
_entry.id   AF-A0AAI8QGY8-F1
#
_cell.length_a   1.000
_cell.length_b   1.000
_cell.length_c   1.000
_cell.angle_alpha   90.00
_cell.angle_beta   90.00
_cell.angle_gamma   90.00
#
_symmetry.space_group_name_H-M   'P 1'
#
loop_
_entity.id
_entity.type
_entity.pdbx_description
1 polymer ?
#
loop_
_entity_poly.entity_id
_entity_poly.type
_entity_poly.pdbx_seq_one_letter_code
_entity_poly.pdbx_strand_id
1 'polypeptide(L)'
;MSVESQKCLLCGGEIISVYHSSYGFSVSSENAIVNEDIEVYVCKDCTHIQKFPKESVLSHIYKNYQIDSILPYVEQVKFGDDGAKSISRRVIENCSCFLSQEMKVLDYGAGGGQC
;
A
#
# COMPACT_ATOMS: atom_id res chain seq x y z
N MET A 1 -22.85 -17.57 4.55
CA MET A 1 -22.01 -16.85 3.56
C MET A 1 -20.93 -17.83 3.12
N SER A 2 -20.88 -18.16 1.84
CA SER A 2 -19.93 -19.10 1.27
C SER A 2 -18.51 -18.61 1.48
N VAL A 3 -17.66 -19.46 2.05
CA VAL A 3 -16.21 -19.23 2.10
C VAL A 3 -15.72 -19.35 0.66
N GLU A 4 -15.61 -18.23 -0.07
CA GLU A 4 -14.82 -18.21 -1.29
C GLU A 4 -13.41 -18.65 -0.90
N SER A 5 -12.89 -19.68 -1.58
CA SER A 5 -11.51 -20.11 -1.38
C SER A 5 -10.61 -18.94 -1.74
N GLN A 6 -10.10 -18.23 -0.74
CA GLN A 6 -9.21 -17.12 -0.98
C GLN A 6 -7.95 -17.63 -1.68
N LYS A 7 -7.55 -16.95 -2.75
CA LYS A 7 -6.36 -17.28 -3.56
C LYS A 7 -5.35 -16.14 -3.46
N CYS A 8 -4.13 -16.38 -3.90
CA CYS A 8 -3.13 -15.32 -4.00
C CYS A 8 -3.58 -14.27 -5.01
N LEU A 9 -3.62 -13.00 -4.62
CA LEU A 9 -3.99 -11.90 -5.51
C LEU A 9 -2.97 -11.67 -6.64
N LEU A 10 -1.72 -12.10 -6.43
CA LEU A 10 -0.63 -11.91 -7.38
C LEU A 10 -0.55 -13.03 -8.43
N CYS A 11 -0.66 -14.30 -8.01
CA CYS A 11 -0.45 -15.44 -8.89
C CYS A 11 -1.64 -16.43 -8.96
N GLY A 12 -2.71 -16.21 -8.20
CA GLY A 12 -3.86 -17.14 -8.12
C GLY A 12 -3.59 -18.44 -7.37
N GLY A 13 -2.38 -18.62 -6.83
CA GLY A 13 -1.94 -19.79 -6.07
C GLY A 13 -2.67 -19.99 -4.73
N GLU A 14 -2.42 -21.14 -4.11
CA GLU A 14 -2.95 -21.47 -2.78
C GLU A 14 -2.31 -20.57 -1.72
N ILE A 15 -3.10 -20.22 -0.70
CA ILE A 15 -2.66 -19.41 0.42
C ILE A 15 -2.96 -20.13 1.74
N ILE A 16 -2.13 -19.86 2.74
CA ILE A 16 -2.28 -20.38 4.09
C ILE A 16 -2.31 -19.24 5.09
N SER A 17 -3.18 -19.36 6.09
CA SER A 17 -3.19 -18.45 7.24
C SER A 17 -1.92 -18.69 8.06
N VAL A 18 -1.18 -17.62 8.34
CA VAL A 18 0.08 -17.67 9.11
C VAL A 18 0.02 -16.87 10.40
N TYR A 19 -0.97 -15.98 10.53
CA TYR A 19 -1.14 -15.14 11.71
C TYR A 19 -2.59 -14.71 11.87
N HIS A 20 -3.07 -14.75 13.10
CA HIS A 20 -4.37 -14.24 13.50
C HIS A 20 -4.24 -13.44 14.80
N SER A 21 -4.91 -12.29 14.86
CA SER A 21 -4.98 -11.46 16.07
C SER A 21 -6.30 -10.73 16.14
N SER A 22 -6.91 -10.72 17.33
CA SER A 22 -8.14 -9.97 17.63
C SER A 22 -7.89 -8.61 18.28
N TYR A 23 -6.62 -8.20 18.40
CA TYR A 23 -6.25 -6.90 18.95
C TYR A 23 -6.31 -5.80 17.90
N GLY A 24 -6.67 -4.59 18.33
CA GLY A 24 -6.66 -3.40 17.48
C GLY A 24 -5.29 -3.20 16.83
N PHE A 25 -5.28 -2.99 15.53
CA PHE A 25 -4.07 -2.96 14.72
C PHE A 25 -4.12 -1.86 13.66
N SER A 26 -2.96 -1.41 13.19
CA SER A 26 -2.93 -0.46 12.08
C SER A 26 -2.81 -1.17 10.74
N VAL A 27 -3.67 -0.79 9.79
CA VAL A 27 -3.77 -1.41 8.46
C VAL A 27 -2.92 -0.66 7.43
N SER A 28 -2.61 0.63 7.66
CA SER A 28 -1.93 1.54 6.72
C SER A 28 -0.82 2.32 7.44
N SER A 29 -0.01 3.08 6.70
CA SER A 29 1.05 3.94 7.26
C SER A 29 0.54 5.09 8.14
N GLU A 30 -0.78 5.29 8.26
CA GLU A 30 -1.38 6.40 9.01
C GLU A 30 -1.64 6.11 10.50
N ASN A 31 -1.13 5.01 11.07
CA ASN A 31 -1.26 4.66 12.50
C ASN A 31 -2.69 4.59 13.06
N ALA A 32 -3.73 4.75 12.23
CA ALA A 32 -5.12 4.59 12.67
C ALA A 32 -5.34 3.13 13.12
N ILE A 33 -5.71 2.97 14.39
CA ILE A 33 -5.98 1.66 14.98
C ILE A 33 -7.37 1.22 14.53
N VAL A 34 -7.43 0.10 13.82
CA VAL A 34 -8.65 -0.59 13.45
C VAL A 34 -8.90 -1.71 14.44
N ASN A 35 -10.08 -1.71 15.05
CA ASN A 35 -10.51 -2.77 15.97
C ASN A 35 -11.26 -3.86 15.18
N GLU A 36 -10.50 -4.67 14.45
CA GLU A 36 -10.98 -5.84 13.71
C GLU A 36 -10.01 -7.02 13.92
N ASP A 37 -10.48 -8.25 13.73
CA ASP A 37 -9.60 -9.42 13.66
C ASP A 37 -8.72 -9.35 12.40
N ILE A 38 -7.41 -9.40 12.58
CA ILE A 38 -6.47 -9.60 11.48
C ILE A 38 -6.38 -11.08 11.19
N GLU A 39 -6.41 -11.41 9.91
CA GLU A 39 -5.81 -12.63 9.42
C GLU A 39 -4.81 -12.32 8.30
N VAL A 40 -3.59 -12.84 8.44
CA VAL A 40 -2.52 -12.72 7.46
C VAL A 40 -2.31 -14.06 6.79
N TYR A 41 -2.21 -14.02 5.48
CA TYR A 41 -2.01 -15.18 4.63
C TYR A 41 -0.71 -15.07 3.85
N VAL A 42 -0.09 -16.21 3.59
CA VAL A 42 1.08 -16.31 2.71
C VAL A 42 0.77 -17.26 1.56
N CYS A 43 1.12 -16.86 0.34
CA CYS A 43 1.04 -17.74 -0.82
C CYS A 43 2.15 -18.79 -0.82
N LYS A 44 1.79 -20.05 -1.03
CA LYS A 44 2.77 -21.15 -1.11
C LYS A 44 3.67 -21.05 -2.35
N ASP A 45 3.19 -20.44 -3.43
CA ASP A 45 3.88 -20.44 -4.72
C ASP A 45 4.82 -19.25 -4.88
N CYS A 46 4.34 -18.04 -4.54
CA CYS A 46 5.08 -16.79 -4.77
C CYS A 46 5.50 -16.07 -3.49
N THR A 47 5.20 -16.63 -2.31
CA THR A 47 5.51 -16.06 -0.99
C THR A 47 4.89 -14.68 -0.71
N HIS A 48 3.96 -14.22 -1.55
CA HIS A 48 3.23 -12.97 -1.34
C HIS A 48 2.46 -13.02 -0.02
N ILE A 49 2.70 -12.02 0.84
CA ILE A 49 2.01 -11.83 2.11
C ILE A 49 0.84 -10.90 1.88
N GLN A 50 -0.36 -11.31 2.27
CA GLN A 50 -1.59 -10.56 2.01
C GLN A 50 -2.58 -10.69 3.16
N LYS A 51 -3.48 -9.71 3.24
CA LYS A 51 -4.60 -9.65 4.18
C LYS A 51 -5.87 -9.29 3.42
N PHE A 52 -7.02 -9.71 3.92
CA PHE A 52 -8.33 -9.45 3.32
C PHE A 52 -9.20 -8.66 4.30
N PRO A 53 -8.94 -7.35 4.47
CA PRO A 53 -9.77 -6.51 5.33
C PRO A 53 -11.20 -6.44 4.77
N LYS A 54 -12.19 -6.25 5.65
CA LYS A 54 -13.56 -6.01 5.18
C LYS A 54 -13.64 -4.70 4.39
N GLU A 55 -14.52 -4.67 3.39
CA GLU A 55 -14.74 -3.49 2.56
C GLU A 55 -15.10 -2.24 3.38
N SER A 56 -15.85 -2.43 4.46
CA SER A 56 -16.20 -1.37 5.42
C SER A 56 -14.97 -0.76 6.10
N VAL A 57 -13.96 -1.59 6.38
CA VAL A 57 -12.69 -1.14 6.99
C VAL A 57 -11.85 -0.37 5.98
N LEU A 58 -11.71 -0.89 4.76
CA LEU A 58 -11.04 -0.16 3.67
C LEU A 58 -11.70 1.21 3.43
N SER A 59 -13.03 1.22 3.31
CA SER A 59 -13.82 2.44 3.14
C SER A 59 -13.59 3.43 4.27
N HIS A 60 -13.55 2.96 5.52
CA HIS A 60 -13.29 3.81 6.68
C HIS A 60 -11.88 4.41 6.65
N ILE A 61 -10.86 3.61 6.33
CA ILE A 61 -9.47 4.08 6.23
C ILE A 61 -9.35 5.19 5.18
N TYR A 62 -9.80 4.93 3.96
CA TYR A 62 -9.63 5.90 2.87
C TYR A 62 -10.53 7.14 3.03
N LYS A 63 -11.72 7.01 3.63
CA LYS A 63 -12.60 8.15 3.89
C LYS A 63 -12.05 9.10 4.95
N ASN A 64 -11.36 8.57 5.95
CA ASN A 64 -10.82 9.34 7.07
C ASN A 64 -9.31 9.57 6.96
N TYR A 65 -8.74 9.30 5.78
CA TYR A 65 -7.32 9.49 5.51
C TYR A 65 -6.90 10.93 5.77
N GLN A 66 -5.93 11.15 6.66
CA GLN A 66 -5.48 12.49 7.04
C GLN A 66 -4.15 12.83 6.38
N ILE A 67 -4.25 13.55 5.25
CA ILE A 67 -3.13 14.06 4.45
C ILE A 67 -2.11 14.83 5.31
N ASP A 68 -2.57 15.51 6.38
CA ASP A 68 -1.80 16.50 7.13
C ASP A 68 -0.89 15.91 8.23
N SER A 69 -0.87 14.59 8.41
CA SER A 69 -0.01 13.93 9.41
C SER A 69 1.44 13.74 8.94
N ILE A 70 1.68 13.92 7.65
CA ILE A 70 2.99 13.77 7.02
C ILE A 70 3.58 15.17 6.89
N LEU A 71 4.76 15.39 7.45
CA LEU A 71 5.48 16.66 7.31
C LEU A 71 5.53 17.04 5.82
N PRO A 72 5.13 18.28 5.45
CA PRO A 72 5.18 18.71 4.06
C PRO A 72 6.61 18.49 3.51
N TYR A 73 6.70 17.91 2.33
CA TYR A 73 7.95 17.64 1.61
C TYR A 73 8.87 16.53 2.19
N VAL A 74 8.34 15.63 3.02
CA VAL A 74 9.11 14.47 3.51
C VAL A 74 8.47 13.17 3.02
N GLU A 75 9.13 12.47 2.10
CA GLU A 75 8.76 11.09 1.75
C GLU A 75 8.80 10.22 3.01
N GLN A 76 7.77 9.37 3.21
CA GLN A 76 7.64 8.50 4.39
C GLN A 76 8.80 7.51 4.56
N VAL A 77 9.65 7.35 3.54
CA VAL A 77 10.81 6.44 3.60
C VAL A 77 12.09 7.17 3.19
N LYS A 78 12.98 7.42 4.16
CA LYS A 78 14.35 7.88 3.90
C LYS A 78 15.21 6.67 3.54
N PHE A 79 15.52 6.51 2.26
CA PHE A 79 16.48 5.50 1.80
C PHE A 79 17.90 6.07 1.75
N GLY A 80 18.56 6.20 2.90
CA GLY A 80 19.99 6.53 3.01
C GLY A 80 20.34 7.97 3.38
N ASP A 81 21.65 8.21 3.56
CA ASP A 81 22.24 9.45 4.08
C ASP A 81 22.13 10.65 3.11
N ASP A 82 21.87 10.40 1.84
CA ASP A 82 21.82 11.42 0.78
C ASP A 82 20.42 12.04 0.60
N GLY A 83 19.44 11.61 1.40
CA GLY A 83 18.03 11.91 1.20
C GLY A 83 17.43 11.12 0.04
N ALA A 84 16.14 10.81 0.13
CA ALA A 84 15.45 10.15 -0.96
C ALA A 84 15.35 11.13 -2.15
N LYS A 85 16.00 10.83 -3.28
CA LYS A 85 15.58 11.41 -4.56
C LYS A 85 14.12 11.01 -4.76
N SER A 86 13.24 12.01 -4.91
CA SER A 86 11.83 11.81 -5.21
C SER A 86 11.66 10.74 -6.29
N ILE A 87 10.69 9.84 -6.12
CA ILE A 87 10.41 8.78 -7.10
C ILE A 87 10.20 9.36 -8.51
N SER A 88 9.58 10.54 -8.61
CA SER A 88 9.39 11.29 -9.85
C SER A 88 10.72 11.64 -10.52
N ARG A 89 11.72 12.07 -9.74
CA ARG A 89 13.07 12.34 -10.26
C ARG A 89 13.74 11.08 -10.76
N ARG A 90 13.61 9.96 -10.05
CA ARG A 90 14.17 8.66 -10.50
C ARG A 90 13.51 8.20 -11.81
N VAL A 91 12.20 8.34 -11.94
CA VAL A 91 11.47 7.99 -13.18
C VAL A 91 11.93 8.88 -14.34
N ILE A 92 12.02 10.20 -14.15
CA ILE A 92 12.49 11.11 -15.21
C ILE A 92 13.93 10.77 -15.61
N GLU A 93 14.84 10.61 -14.64
CA GLU A 93 16.26 10.33 -14.93
C GLU A 93 16.44 9.01 -15.70
N ASN A 94 15.71 7.95 -15.34
CA ASN A 94 15.91 6.61 -15.92
C ASN A 94 15.03 6.32 -17.14
N CYS A 95 13.88 6.99 -17.25
CA CYS A 95 12.93 6.72 -18.34
C CYS A 95 12.89 7.83 -19.38
N SER A 96 13.57 8.97 -19.19
CA SER A 96 13.51 10.15 -20.09
C SER A 96 13.60 9.82 -21.60
N CYS A 97 14.38 8.82 -22.00
CA CYS A 97 14.50 8.40 -23.39
C CYS A 97 13.24 7.71 -23.98
N PHE A 98 12.34 7.22 -23.13
CA PHE A 98 11.04 6.62 -23.49
C PHE A 98 9.87 7.58 -23.30
N LEU A 99 10.14 8.77 -22.77
CA LEU A 99 9.16 9.75 -22.36
C LEU A 99 9.08 10.86 -23.43
N SER A 100 7.91 11.04 -24.06
CA SER A 100 7.68 12.14 -25.02
C SER A 100 7.64 13.50 -24.30
N GLN A 101 7.77 14.61 -25.03
CA GLN A 101 7.60 15.95 -24.42
C GLN A 101 6.18 16.19 -23.90
N GLU A 102 5.17 15.54 -24.50
CA GLU A 102 3.79 15.57 -24.05
C GLU A 102 3.42 14.22 -23.45
N MET A 103 3.46 14.10 -22.12
CA MET A 103 3.01 12.89 -21.44
C MET A 103 1.92 13.19 -20.46
N LYS A 104 1.07 12.19 -20.26
CA LYS A 104 0.09 12.17 -19.20
C LYS A 104 0.57 11.18 -18.14
N VAL A 105 0.79 11.67 -16.92
CA VAL A 105 1.13 10.86 -15.77
C VAL A 105 -0.13 10.68 -14.93
N LEU A 106 -0.43 9.45 -14.55
CA LEU A 106 -1.50 9.11 -13.63
C LEU A 106 -0.89 8.59 -12.35
N ASP A 107 -1.10 9.33 -11.26
CA ASP A 107 -0.61 8.99 -9.93
C ASP A 107 -1.77 8.43 -9.08
N TYR A 108 -1.74 7.12 -8.84
CA TYR A 108 -2.74 6.44 -8.02
C TYR A 108 -2.35 6.52 -6.55
N GLY A 109 -3.25 7.06 -5.72
CA GLY A 109 -2.97 7.22 -4.28
C GLY A 109 -2.08 8.41 -3.96
N ALA A 110 -2.09 9.46 -4.79
CA ALA A 110 -1.26 10.67 -4.68
C ALA A 110 -1.43 11.47 -3.36
N GLY A 111 -2.36 11.09 -2.48
CA GLY A 111 -2.63 11.80 -1.23
C GLY A 111 -2.95 13.27 -1.48
N GLY A 112 -2.09 14.17 -0.97
CA GLY A 112 -2.19 15.62 -1.16
C GLY A 112 -1.73 16.15 -2.53
N GLY A 113 -1.24 15.29 -3.42
CA GLY A 113 -0.80 15.68 -4.78
C GLY A 113 0.44 16.58 -4.82
N GLN A 114 1.19 16.64 -3.72
CA GLN A 114 2.42 17.43 -3.59
C GLN A 114 3.62 16.57 -4.05
N CYS A 115 3.68 16.28 -5.35
CA CYS A 115 4.79 15.57 -5.98
C CYS A 115 5.80 16.54 -6.59
#